data_AF-A0A2H5WN95-F1
#
_entry.id   AF-A0A2H5WN95-F1
#
_cell.length_a   1.000
_cell.length_b   1.000
_cell.length_c   1.000
_cell.angle_alpha   90.00
_cell.angle_beta   90.00
_cell.angle_gamma   90.00
#
_symmetry.space_group_name_H-M   'P 1'
#
loop_
_entity.id
_entity.type
_entity.pdbx_description
1 polymer ?
#
loop_
_entity_poly.entity_id
_entity_poly.type
_entity_poly.pdbx_seq_one_letter_code
_entity_poly.pdbx_strand_id
1 'polypeptide(L)'
;MVIADVPFGHGNLRNLEVALHAQQAGVPVYALCERPFEKRDYTHGQATALWNQLLQGGMRCFDNLKALMETLADASPPRRGG
;
A
#
# COMPACT_ATOMS: atom_id res chain seq x y z
N MET A 1 -2.58 5.00 -5.12
CA MET A 1 -1.74 5.28 -3.93
C MET A 1 -0.75 4.14 -3.75
N VAL A 2 0.47 4.43 -3.28
CA VAL A 2 1.51 3.41 -3.06
C VAL A 2 1.95 3.43 -1.61
N ILE A 3 2.04 2.26 -0.99
CA ILE A 3 2.64 2.04 0.34
C ILE A 3 4.01 1.40 0.15
N ALA A 4 5.07 2.06 0.62
CA ALA A 4 6.43 1.54 0.55
C ALA A 4 6.68 0.40 1.56
N ASP A 5 7.73 -0.38 1.35
CA ASP A 5 8.14 -1.45 2.28
C ASP A 5 8.88 -0.87 3.49
N VAL A 6 8.14 -0.23 4.39
CA VAL A 6 8.66 0.43 5.61
C VAL A 6 8.07 -0.19 6.88
N PRO A 7 8.77 -0.12 8.02
CA PRO A 7 8.17 -0.45 9.31
C PRO A 7 7.11 0.57 9.71
N PHE A 8 6.06 0.11 10.39
CA PHE A 8 4.99 0.90 10.95
C PHE A 8 5.06 0.91 12.48
N GLY A 9 5.15 2.12 13.04
CA GLY A 9 5.03 2.40 14.46
C GLY A 9 3.95 3.45 14.70
N HIS A 10 3.78 3.89 15.94
CA HIS A 10 2.75 4.88 16.29
C HIS A 10 2.92 6.21 15.53
N GLY A 11 4.14 6.58 15.16
CA GLY A 11 4.44 7.83 14.44
C GLY A 11 4.00 7.87 12.98
N ASN A 12 3.78 6.72 12.32
CA ASN A 12 3.36 6.65 10.91
C ASN A 12 2.12 5.77 10.69
N LEU A 13 1.45 5.32 11.76
CA LEU A 13 0.23 4.51 11.69
C LEU A 13 -0.88 5.21 10.89
N ARG A 14 -1.03 6.53 11.04
CA ARG A 14 -2.00 7.35 10.29
C ARG A 14 -1.85 7.27 8.78
N ASN A 15 -0.67 6.91 8.26
CA ASN A 15 -0.50 6.72 6.82
C ASN A 15 -1.28 5.51 6.30
N LEU A 16 -1.41 4.45 7.12
CA LEU A 16 -2.27 3.30 6.79
C LEU A 16 -3.75 3.65 6.89
N GLU A 17 -4.13 4.49 7.86
CA GLU A 17 -5.51 4.99 7.98
C GLU A 17 -5.91 5.82 6.75
N VAL A 18 -5.02 6.71 6.28
CA VAL A 18 -5.22 7.49 5.05
C VAL A 18 -5.32 6.57 3.84
N ALA A 19 -4.48 5.53 3.75
CA ALA A 19 -4.55 4.57 2.67
C ALA A 19 -5.90 3.82 2.65
N LEU A 20 -6.37 3.40 3.82
CA LEU A 20 -7.64 2.71 3.97
C LEU A 20 -8.81 3.61 3.57
N HIS A 21 -8.79 4.87 4.03
CA HIS A 21 -9.81 5.85 3.65
C HIS A 21 -9.82 6.12 2.14
N ALA A 22 -8.64 6.27 1.53
CA ALA A 22 -8.51 6.44 0.09
C ALA A 22 -9.06 5.23 -0.68
N GLN A 23 -8.76 4.01 -0.20
CA GLN A 23 -9.29 2.78 -0.80
C GLN A 23 -10.81 2.71 -0.74
N GLN A 24 -11.40 3.05 0.40
CA GLN A 24 -12.86 3.12 0.58
C GLN A 24 -13.50 4.16 -0.33
N ALA A 25 -12.78 5.22 -0.68
CA ALA A 25 -13.19 6.22 -1.67
C ALA A 25 -12.95 5.80 -3.14
N GLY A 26 -12.52 4.56 -3.38
CA GLY A 26 -12.31 4.01 -4.72
C GLY A 26 -10.92 4.25 -5.31
N VAL A 27 -9.97 4.79 -4.54
CA VAL A 27 -8.59 4.95 -5.00
C VAL A 27 -7.86 3.61 -4.94
N PRO A 28 -7.28 3.10 -6.05
CA PRO A 28 -6.49 1.88 -6.01
C PRO A 28 -5.27 2.03 -5.08
N VAL A 29 -5.09 1.06 -4.19
CA VAL A 29 -3.94 0.99 -3.27
C VAL A 29 -3.03 -0.17 -3.68
N TYR A 30 -1.76 0.14 -3.83
CA TYR A 30 -0.69 -0.82 -4.11
C TYR A 30 0.33 -0.77 -2.99
N ALA A 31 0.97 -1.89 -2.67
CA ALA A 31 1.96 -1.95 -1.62
C ALA A 31 3.18 -2.78 -2.02
N LEU A 32 4.35 -2.37 -1.57
CA LEU A 32 5.55 -3.21 -1.58
C LEU A 32 5.54 -4.14 -0.36
N CYS A 33 5.75 -5.42 -0.62
CA CYS A 33 5.62 -6.53 0.30
C CYS A 33 6.89 -7.41 0.22
N GLU A 34 8.06 -6.77 0.16
CA GLU A 34 9.38 -7.41 0.08
C GLU A 34 9.71 -8.21 1.35
N ARG A 35 9.06 -7.89 2.47
CA ARG A 35 9.18 -8.57 3.76
C ARG A 35 7.80 -8.89 4.37
N PRO A 36 7.67 -9.97 5.18
CA PRO A 36 6.45 -10.25 5.93
C PRO A 36 5.97 -9.04 6.73
N PHE A 37 4.66 -8.75 6.72
CA PHE A 37 4.12 -7.54 7.37
C PHE A 37 4.30 -7.57 8.90
N GLU A 38 4.31 -8.76 9.49
CA GLU A 38 4.51 -8.96 10.93
C GLU A 38 5.88 -8.46 11.39
N LYS A 39 6.90 -8.52 10.53
CA LYS A 39 8.25 -7.97 10.81
C LYS A 39 8.31 -6.45 10.67
N ARG A 40 7.23 -5.83 10.20
CA ARG A 40 7.08 -4.39 9.97
C ARG A 40 6.19 -3.73 11.02
N ASP A 41 5.46 -4.48 11.84
CA ASP A 41 4.53 -3.93 12.83
C ASP A 41 5.19 -3.72 14.21
N TYR A 42 5.41 -2.46 14.58
CA TYR A 42 5.89 -2.00 15.89
C TYR A 42 4.77 -1.34 16.72
N THR A 43 3.51 -1.60 16.37
CA THR A 43 2.30 -1.07 17.02
C THR A 43 1.51 -2.12 17.80
N HIS A 44 2.12 -3.30 18.00
CA HIS A 44 1.49 -4.44 18.67
C HIS A 44 0.17 -4.89 18.01
N GLY A 45 0.12 -4.86 16.67
CA GLY A 45 -1.00 -5.41 15.89
C GLY A 45 -1.97 -4.38 15.31
N GLN A 46 -1.87 -3.10 15.67
CA GLN A 46 -2.75 -2.06 15.10
C GLN A 46 -2.49 -1.86 13.60
N ALA A 47 -1.22 -1.78 13.19
CA ALA A 47 -0.83 -1.70 11.80
C ALA A 47 -1.25 -2.97 11.04
N THR A 48 -1.12 -4.15 11.67
CA THR A 48 -1.58 -5.43 11.09
C THR A 48 -3.09 -5.42 10.83
N ALA A 49 -3.89 -4.88 11.75
CA ALA A 49 -5.33 -4.77 11.58
C ALA A 49 -5.70 -3.87 10.40
N LEU A 50 -5.02 -2.72 10.23
CA LEU A 50 -5.23 -1.83 9.08
C LEU A 50 -4.77 -2.47 7.76
N TRP A 51 -3.61 -3.14 7.77
CA TRP A 51 -3.09 -3.84 6.61
C TRP A 51 -4.02 -4.96 6.13
N ASN A 52 -4.60 -5.72 7.04
CA ASN A 52 -5.58 -6.76 6.71
C ASN A 52 -6.86 -6.17 6.12
N GLN A 53 -7.34 -5.04 6.63
CA GLN A 53 -8.48 -4.32 6.04
C GLN A 53 -8.16 -3.84 4.62
N LEU A 54 -6.95 -3.32 4.39
CA LEU A 54 -6.50 -2.92 3.06
C LEU A 54 -6.46 -4.12 2.09
N LEU A 55 -5.93 -5.26 2.51
CA LEU A 55 -5.92 -6.50 1.72
C LEU A 55 -7.34 -6.95 1.36
N GLN A 56 -8.24 -6.97 2.35
CA GLN A 56 -9.65 -7.32 2.14
C GLN A 56 -10.36 -6.32 1.20
N GLY A 57 -9.96 -5.05 1.24
CA GLY A 57 -10.44 -3.99 0.35
C GLY A 57 -9.85 -4.02 -1.07
N GLY A 58 -9.03 -5.02 -1.41
CA GLY A 58 -8.47 -5.20 -2.76
C GLY A 58 -7.12 -4.52 -2.97
N MET A 59 -6.38 -4.22 -1.90
CA MET A 59 -5.00 -3.74 -2.03
C MET A 59 -4.15 -4.84 -2.68
N ARG A 60 -3.32 -4.45 -3.67
CA ARG A 60 -2.43 -5.39 -4.35
C ARG A 60 -1.00 -5.28 -3.81
N CYS A 61 -0.45 -6.41 -3.38
CA CYS A 61 0.94 -6.53 -2.94
C CYS A 61 1.87 -6.86 -4.12
N PHE A 62 3.08 -6.29 -4.09
CA PHE A 62 4.17 -6.60 -5.01
C PHE A 62 5.43 -6.91 -4.23
N ASP A 63 6.15 -7.94 -4.62
CA ASP A 63 7.40 -8.37 -3.98
C ASP A 63 8.64 -7.62 -4.46
N ASN A 64 8.49 -6.75 -5.47
CA ASN A 64 9.56 -5.92 -5.99
C ASN A 64 9.04 -4.64 -6.67
N LEU A 65 9.90 -3.62 -6.72
CA LEU A 65 9.58 -2.32 -7.31
C LEU A 65 9.27 -2.40 -8.82
N LYS A 66 9.95 -3.28 -9.57
CA LYS A 66 9.76 -3.39 -11.02
C LYS A 66 8.32 -3.79 -11.38
N ALA A 67 7.80 -4.85 -10.76
CA ALA A 67 6.44 -5.32 -10.99
C ALA A 67 5.38 -4.28 -10.60
N LEU A 68 5.61 -3.54 -9.52
CA LEU A 68 4.77 -2.42 -9.12
C LEU A 68 4.78 -1.31 -10.18
N MET A 69 5.95 -0.90 -10.65
CA MET A 69 6.10 0.18 -11.62
C MET A 69 5.49 -0.19 -12.98
N GLU A 70 5.62 -1.45 -13.42
CA GLU A 70 4.96 -1.96 -14.63
C GLU A 70 3.43 -1.83 -14.50
N THR A 71 2.86 -2.23 -13.36
CA THR A 71 1.42 -2.07 -13.10
C THR A 71 0.97 -0.60 -13.12
N LEU A 72 1.76 0.31 -12.58
CA LEU A 72 1.44 1.74 -12.54
C LEU A 72 1.55 2.41 -13.93
N ALA A 73 2.48 1.94 -14.77
CA ALA A 73 2.63 2.42 -16.13
C ALA A 73 1.40 2.09 -16.98
N ASP A 74 0.88 0.87 -16.85
CA ASP A 74 -0.33 0.41 -17.55
C ASP A 74 -1.60 1.13 -17.06
N ALA A 75 -1.65 1.49 -15.77
CA ALA A 75 -2.77 2.21 -15.18
C ALA A 75 -2.77 3.72 -15.51
N SER A 76 -1.68 4.25 -16.07
CA SER A 76 -1.57 5.67 -16.40
C SER A 76 -2.30 5.96 -17.72
N PRO A 77 -3.13 7.03 -17.80
CA PRO A 77 -3.68 7.45 -19.08
C PRO A 77 -2.54 7.74 -20.06
N PRO A 78 -2.74 7.50 -21.38
CA PRO A 78 -1.69 7.72 -22.37
C PRO A 78 -1.13 9.14 -22.22
N ARG A 79 0.20 9.26 -22.20
CA ARG A 79 0.86 10.57 -22.14
C ARG A 79 0.33 11.41 -23.30
N ARG A 80 -0.35 12.51 -23.00
CA ARG A 80 -0.69 13.51 -24.02
C ARG A 80 0.64 14.02 -24.58
N GLY A 81 0.94 13.63 -25.83
CA GLY A 81 2.10 14.15 -26.55
C GLY A 81 1.99 15.68 -26.67
N GLY A 82 3.14 16.34 -26.49
CA GLY A 82 3.32 17.75 -26.84
C GLY A 82 3.66 17.91 -28.31
#